data_AF-A0A8B8AL45-F1
#
_entry.id   AF-A0A8B8AL45-F1
#
_cell.length_a   1.000
_cell.length_b   1.000
_cell.length_c   1.000
_cell.angle_alpha   90.00
_cell.angle_beta   90.00
_cell.angle_gamma   90.00
#
_symmetry.space_group_name_H-M   'P 1'
#
loop_
_entity.id
_entity.type
_entity.pdbx_description
1 polymer ?
#
loop_
_entity_poly.entity_id
_entity_poly.type
_entity_poly.pdbx_seq_one_letter_code
_entity_poly.pdbx_strand_id
1 'polypeptide(L)'
;MMHFFNLLWFVAFVFMIGEKGSAYSLAVSNSSEEYVYYNIYNKIDSMQKAFQTLETNVQRKNNMLRQILQPITEMDDNIKMSDQSSQVTKTVQPLQKNDAAVGFTTKLQSATYSSTSSIIRGGLILYNGGNAYNGTVFTCPSPGLYLFHVSVLTNTERGGIWIYMNSQQLTLAHAGTGAPQWNGASVSAAVWLNVGDQVYLRSYGSTLRLDSNSAFTGVKIN
;
A
#
# COMPACT_ATOMS: atom_id res chain seq x y z
N MET A 1 -33.33 -42.09 -9.53
CA MET A 1 -32.70 -43.13 -8.67
C MET A 1 -31.16 -42.97 -8.67
N MET A 2 -30.63 -41.75 -8.45
CA MET A 2 -29.18 -41.50 -8.31
C MET A 2 -28.84 -40.38 -7.29
N HIS A 3 -29.86 -39.71 -6.71
CA HIS A 3 -29.66 -38.70 -5.67
C HIS A 3 -29.78 -39.25 -4.24
N PHE A 4 -30.31 -40.47 -4.07
CA PHE A 4 -30.43 -41.12 -2.76
C PHE A 4 -29.12 -41.76 -2.28
N PHE A 5 -28.22 -42.13 -3.18
CA PHE A 5 -26.95 -42.78 -2.81
C PHE A 5 -25.90 -41.80 -2.26
N ASN A 6 -25.91 -40.54 -2.71
CA ASN A 6 -24.97 -39.54 -2.19
C ASN A 6 -25.33 -39.05 -0.78
N LEU A 7 -26.62 -38.94 -0.46
CA LEU A 7 -27.05 -38.54 0.88
C LEU A 7 -26.73 -39.63 1.93
N LEU A 8 -26.80 -40.90 1.53
CA LEU A 8 -26.50 -42.04 2.40
C LEU A 8 -25.00 -42.13 2.74
N TRP A 9 -24.11 -41.69 1.85
CA TRP A 9 -22.66 -41.67 2.10
C TRP A 9 -22.26 -40.59 3.13
N PHE A 10 -22.93 -39.43 3.14
CA PHE A 10 -22.66 -38.38 4.12
C PHE A 10 -23.13 -38.75 5.53
N VAL A 11 -24.23 -39.48 5.67
CA VAL A 11 -24.72 -39.93 6.98
C VAL A 11 -23.78 -40.97 7.60
N ALA A 12 -23.22 -41.89 6.82
CA ALA A 12 -22.26 -42.89 7.33
C ALA A 12 -20.93 -42.29 7.81
N PHE A 13 -20.46 -41.19 7.20
CA PHE A 13 -19.22 -40.53 7.60
C PHE A 13 -19.36 -39.74 8.92
N VAL A 14 -20.55 -39.19 9.19
CA VAL A 14 -20.85 -38.48 10.45
C VAL A 14 -20.94 -39.46 11.63
N PHE A 15 -21.46 -40.68 11.41
CA PHE A 15 -21.53 -41.72 12.44
C PHE A 15 -20.20 -42.45 12.71
N MET A 16 -19.14 -42.23 11.92
CA MET A 16 -17.79 -42.77 12.18
C MET A 16 -16.91 -41.84 13.02
N ILE A 17 -17.33 -40.58 13.25
CA ILE A 17 -16.60 -39.60 14.09
C ILE A 17 -17.33 -39.36 15.44
N GLY A 18 -18.57 -39.83 15.59
CA GLY A 18 -19.31 -39.84 16.84
C GLY A 18 -19.30 -41.22 17.51
N GLU A 19 -18.82 -41.26 18.76
CA GLU A 19 -18.87 -42.36 19.75
C GLU A 19 -17.83 -43.49 19.69
N LYS A 20 -16.82 -43.34 20.56
CA LYS A 20 -16.64 -44.10 21.83
C LYS A 20 -15.76 -43.21 22.72
N GLY A 21 -16.18 -42.60 23.83
CA GLY A 21 -17.02 -43.07 24.92
C GLY A 21 -16.12 -43.44 26.11
N SER A 22 -15.75 -42.48 26.96
CA SER A 22 -15.51 -42.72 28.40
C SER A 22 -15.35 -41.37 29.14
N ALA A 23 -16.03 -41.25 30.26
CA ALA A 23 -16.24 -40.03 31.04
C ALA A 23 -14.93 -39.46 31.62
N TYR A 24 -14.67 -38.18 31.38
CA TYR A 24 -13.75 -37.42 32.22
C TYR A 24 -14.55 -36.76 33.34
N SER A 25 -14.63 -37.49 34.45
CA SER A 25 -14.95 -36.94 35.76
C SER A 25 -13.95 -35.85 36.11
N LEU A 26 -14.44 -34.74 36.66
CA LEU A 26 -13.64 -33.77 37.41
C LEU A 26 -12.80 -34.50 38.45
N ALA A 27 -11.49 -34.54 38.24
CA ALA A 27 -10.52 -34.85 39.28
C ALA A 27 -9.43 -33.78 39.23
N VAL A 28 -9.58 -32.79 40.11
CA VAL A 28 -8.48 -31.98 40.60
C VAL A 28 -7.45 -32.94 41.22
N SER A 29 -6.26 -32.98 40.67
CA SER A 29 -5.09 -33.63 41.25
C SER A 29 -3.87 -32.77 40.94
N ASN A 30 -3.43 -32.05 41.95
CA ASN A 30 -2.14 -31.36 41.98
C ASN A 30 -1.00 -32.35 41.68
N SER A 31 -0.20 -32.05 40.66
CA SER A 31 1.21 -32.42 40.66
C SER A 31 2.00 -31.29 40.02
N SER A 32 2.88 -30.72 40.84
CA SER A 32 3.88 -29.71 40.53
C SER A 32 4.54 -29.89 39.17
N GLU A 33 4.52 -28.86 38.33
CA GLU A 33 5.64 -28.50 37.49
C GLU A 33 5.56 -27.00 37.15
N GLU A 34 6.47 -26.29 37.79
CA GLU A 34 6.95 -24.95 37.49
C GLU A 34 7.38 -24.87 36.02
N TYR A 35 7.41 -23.66 35.45
CA TYR A 35 7.72 -23.32 34.05
C TYR A 35 6.56 -23.43 33.04
N VAL A 36 5.98 -22.28 32.70
CA VAL A 36 5.82 -21.71 31.33
C VAL A 36 4.74 -20.62 31.43
N TYR A 37 5.06 -19.54 32.14
CA TYR A 37 4.30 -18.28 32.11
C TYR A 37 5.20 -17.12 31.63
N TYR A 38 6.13 -17.40 30.70
CA TYR A 38 6.74 -16.35 29.86
C TYR A 38 5.75 -15.97 28.75
N ASN A 39 4.60 -15.50 29.22
CA ASN A 39 3.33 -15.58 28.52
C ASN A 39 3.10 -14.27 27.78
N ILE A 40 3.64 -14.14 26.56
CA ILE A 40 3.34 -13.13 25.53
C ILE A 40 3.52 -11.64 25.94
N TYR A 41 2.92 -11.17 27.03
CA TYR A 41 3.02 -9.84 27.60
C TYR A 41 4.46 -9.39 27.87
N ASN A 42 5.31 -10.26 28.44
CA ASN A 42 6.73 -9.92 28.65
C ASN A 42 7.45 -9.69 27.31
N LYS A 43 7.07 -10.43 26.26
CA LYS A 43 7.61 -10.25 24.92
C LYS A 43 7.10 -8.95 24.28
N ILE A 44 5.82 -8.64 24.45
CA ILE A 44 5.21 -7.37 24.02
C ILE A 44 5.91 -6.18 24.70
N ASP A 45 6.11 -6.23 26.02
CA ASP A 45 6.81 -5.18 26.77
C ASP A 45 8.26 -5.01 26.29
N SER A 46 8.98 -6.12 26.09
CA SER A 46 10.35 -6.09 25.55
C SER A 46 10.41 -5.48 24.13
N MET A 47 9.42 -5.79 23.29
CA MET A 47 9.32 -5.24 21.94
C MET A 47 8.96 -3.76 21.96
N GLN A 48 8.07 -3.34 22.86
CA GLN A 48 7.68 -1.95 23.02
C GLN A 48 8.88 -1.09 23.47
N LYS A 49 9.68 -1.59 24.42
CA LYS A 49 10.94 -0.95 24.84
C LYS A 49 11.95 -0.87 23.70
N ALA A 50 12.09 -1.92 22.90
CA ALA A 50 12.97 -1.92 21.73
C ALA A 50 12.52 -0.89 20.68
N PHE A 51 11.21 -0.75 20.45
CA PHE A 51 10.66 0.21 19.50
C PHE A 51 10.89 1.67 19.96
N GLN A 52 10.64 1.97 21.24
CA GLN A 52 10.93 3.29 21.82
C GLN A 52 12.43 3.64 21.74
N THR A 53 13.29 2.65 21.99
CA THR A 53 14.75 2.81 21.85
C THR A 53 15.15 3.09 20.40
N LEU A 54 14.50 2.43 19.43
CA LEU A 54 14.74 2.67 18.02
C LEU A 54 14.29 4.09 17.61
N GLU A 55 13.11 4.51 18.03
CA GLU A 55 12.55 5.83 17.74
C GLU A 55 13.45 6.95 18.26
N THR A 56 13.88 6.85 19.51
CA THR A 56 14.80 7.83 20.12
C THR A 56 16.14 7.88 19.40
N ASN A 57 16.68 6.74 18.95
CA ASN A 57 17.91 6.70 18.16
C ASN A 57 17.75 7.35 16.78
N VAL A 58 16.62 7.14 16.10
CA VAL A 58 16.32 7.79 14.82
C VAL A 58 16.19 9.31 15.00
N GLN A 59 15.45 9.76 16.00
CA GLN A 59 15.32 11.19 16.31
C GLN A 59 16.68 11.83 16.65
N ARG A 60 17.51 11.14 17.44
CA ARG A 60 18.86 11.60 17.77
C ARG A 60 19.74 11.73 16.55
N LYS A 61 19.74 10.73 15.65
CA LYS A 61 20.48 10.78 14.38
C LYS A 61 20.00 11.91 13.49
N ASN A 62 18.69 12.15 13.40
CA ASN A 62 18.15 13.29 12.64
C ASN A 62 18.59 14.63 13.23
N ASN A 63 18.62 14.77 14.56
CA ASN A 63 19.11 16.00 15.20
C ASN A 63 20.62 16.21 14.96
N MET A 64 21.43 15.15 15.03
CA MET A 64 22.85 15.23 14.66
C MET A 64 23.04 15.59 13.19
N LEU A 65 22.23 15.01 12.29
CA LEU A 65 22.28 15.31 10.86
C LEU A 65 22.00 16.80 10.61
N ARG A 66 21.00 17.38 11.32
CA ARG A 66 20.70 18.81 11.27
C ARG A 66 21.85 19.67 11.80
N GLN A 67 22.48 19.27 12.91
CA GLN A 67 23.65 19.96 13.46
C GLN A 67 24.86 19.90 12.52
N ILE A 68 25.07 18.79 11.80
CA ILE A 68 26.15 18.65 10.81
C ILE A 68 25.83 19.47 9.54
N LEU A 69 24.56 19.54 9.13
CA LEU A 69 24.15 20.34 7.97
C LEU A 69 24.20 21.85 8.22
N GLN A 70 23.89 22.31 9.43
CA GLN A 70 23.88 23.74 9.81
C GLN A 70 25.12 24.51 9.35
N PRO A 71 26.36 24.09 9.67
CA PRO A 71 27.57 24.78 9.24
C PRO A 71 27.83 24.70 7.73
N ILE A 72 27.30 23.70 7.01
CA ILE A 72 27.42 23.62 5.54
C ILE A 72 26.55 24.70 4.88
N THR A 73 25.35 24.94 5.41
CA THR A 73 24.48 26.05 4.97
C THR A 73 25.02 27.43 5.36
N GLU A 74 25.64 27.57 6.54
CA GLU A 74 26.26 28.83 6.99
C GLU A 74 27.60 29.15 6.29
N MET A 75 28.30 28.14 5.76
CA MET A 75 29.49 28.36 4.92
C MET A 75 29.13 28.85 3.50
N ASP A 76 27.95 28.53 2.97
CA ASP A 76 27.52 28.98 1.63
C ASP A 76 27.17 30.48 1.62
N ASP A 77 26.66 31.02 2.74
CA ASP A 77 26.39 32.46 2.88
C ASP A 77 27.65 33.32 3.05
N ASN A 78 28.77 32.71 3.48
CA ASN A 78 30.08 33.38 3.61
C ASN A 78 30.98 33.25 2.37
N ILE A 79 30.59 32.47 1.37
CA ILE A 79 31.27 32.30 0.08
C ILE A 79 30.48 33.06 -1.01
N LYS A 80 30.25 34.37 -0.80
CA LYS A 80 29.71 35.29 -1.82
C LYS A 80 30.65 36.44 -2.20
N MET A 81 31.94 36.30 -1.96
CA MET A 81 32.96 37.16 -2.58
C MET A 81 34.16 36.32 -3.05
N SER A 82 34.13 35.91 -4.31
CA SER A 82 35.28 35.81 -5.21
C SER A 82 34.80 35.31 -6.56
N ASP A 83 34.45 36.24 -7.46
CA ASP A 83 34.25 35.97 -8.88
C ASP A 83 35.58 35.56 -9.54
N GLN A 84 35.64 34.36 -10.16
CA GLN A 84 36.12 34.22 -11.54
C GLN A 84 35.92 32.80 -12.11
N SER A 85 35.21 32.75 -13.26
CA SER A 85 35.39 31.83 -14.38
C SER A 85 34.60 30.50 -14.43
N SER A 86 33.44 30.61 -15.10
CA SER A 86 33.01 29.83 -16.29
C SER A 86 32.67 28.34 -16.23
N GLN A 87 31.36 28.11 -16.39
CA GLN A 87 30.70 27.12 -17.26
C GLN A 87 30.83 25.61 -16.95
N VAL A 88 29.86 25.09 -16.18
CA VAL A 88 29.01 23.96 -16.62
C VAL A 88 27.59 24.18 -16.09
N THR A 89 26.71 24.68 -16.96
CA THR A 89 25.27 24.79 -16.71
C THR A 89 24.66 23.38 -16.70
N LYS A 90 24.48 22.80 -15.52
CA LYS A 90 23.37 21.86 -15.28
C LYS A 90 22.32 22.65 -14.52
N THR A 91 21.23 22.96 -15.21
CA THR A 91 20.01 23.58 -14.70
C THR A 91 19.45 22.73 -13.55
N VAL A 92 19.93 23.00 -12.33
CA VAL A 92 19.15 22.74 -11.13
C VAL A 92 18.15 23.88 -11.07
N GLN A 93 16.94 23.63 -11.60
CA GLN A 93 15.84 24.55 -11.37
C GLN A 93 15.67 24.69 -9.85
N PRO A 94 15.64 25.91 -9.31
CA PRO A 94 15.17 26.12 -7.94
C PRO A 94 13.78 25.48 -7.86
N LEU A 95 13.50 24.74 -6.78
CA LEU A 95 12.14 24.30 -6.46
C LEU A 95 11.31 25.56 -6.21
N GLN A 96 10.81 26.13 -7.29
CA GLN A 96 9.86 27.21 -7.28
C GLN A 96 8.70 26.67 -6.45
N LYS A 97 8.45 27.30 -5.30
CA LYS A 97 7.22 27.11 -4.52
C LYS A 97 6.08 27.59 -5.40
N ASN A 98 5.74 26.78 -6.39
CA ASN A 98 4.56 26.95 -7.18
C ASN A 98 3.43 26.56 -6.25
N ASP A 99 2.53 27.50 -5.95
CA ASP A 99 1.18 27.21 -5.47
C ASP A 99 0.38 26.43 -6.54
N ALA A 100 1.04 25.58 -7.32
CA ALA A 100 0.45 24.75 -8.34
C ALA A 100 -0.35 23.65 -7.64
N ALA A 101 -1.62 23.55 -8.01
CA ALA A 101 -2.49 22.47 -7.56
C ALA A 101 -1.81 21.11 -7.77
N VAL A 102 -1.67 20.35 -6.69
CA VAL A 102 -1.08 19.01 -6.74
C VAL A 102 -2.16 18.02 -7.15
N GLY A 103 -1.93 17.33 -8.26
CA GLY A 103 -2.83 16.29 -8.72
C GLY A 103 -2.45 15.77 -10.09
N PHE A 104 -3.05 14.67 -10.48
CA PHE A 104 -2.82 14.05 -11.78
C PHE A 104 -4.08 13.34 -12.27
N THR A 105 -4.15 13.18 -13.59
CA THR A 105 -5.10 12.28 -14.26
C THR A 105 -4.36 11.57 -15.37
N THR A 106 -4.48 10.24 -15.42
CA THR A 106 -3.89 9.42 -16.48
C THR A 106 -4.88 8.36 -16.95
N LYS A 107 -4.87 8.06 -18.26
CA LYS A 107 -5.45 6.81 -18.77
C LYS A 107 -4.53 5.66 -18.41
N LEU A 108 -5.05 4.50 -18.04
CA LEU A 108 -4.23 3.33 -17.78
C LEU A 108 -3.75 2.71 -19.11
N GLN A 109 -2.54 2.16 -19.10
CA GLN A 109 -1.99 1.48 -20.26
C GLN A 109 -2.80 0.20 -20.53
N SER A 110 -3.26 0.01 -21.77
CA SER A 110 -3.84 -1.27 -22.15
C SER A 110 -2.77 -2.34 -22.15
N ALA A 111 -2.92 -3.30 -21.23
CA ALA A 111 -1.97 -4.36 -20.99
C ALA A 111 -2.62 -5.51 -20.23
N THR A 112 -1.98 -6.68 -20.28
CA THR A 112 -2.33 -7.82 -19.43
C THR A 112 -1.30 -7.91 -18.30
N TYR A 113 -1.77 -7.80 -17.07
CA TYR A 113 -0.98 -7.99 -15.86
C TYR A 113 -1.19 -9.42 -15.37
N SER A 114 -0.12 -10.20 -15.24
CA SER A 114 -0.15 -11.62 -14.80
C SER A 114 0.33 -11.81 -13.36
N SER A 115 0.47 -10.73 -12.59
CA SER A 115 0.90 -10.76 -11.20
C SER A 115 0.24 -9.65 -10.40
N THR A 116 -0.20 -9.99 -9.18
CA THR A 116 -0.70 -9.04 -8.18
C THR A 116 0.38 -8.15 -7.59
N SER A 117 1.67 -8.45 -7.80
CA SER A 117 2.78 -7.62 -7.33
C SER A 117 3.14 -6.49 -8.29
N SER A 118 2.72 -6.58 -9.55
CA SER A 118 3.05 -5.60 -10.58
C SER A 118 2.26 -4.32 -10.39
N ILE A 119 2.96 -3.18 -10.37
CA ILE A 119 2.32 -1.87 -10.36
C ILE A 119 1.74 -1.61 -11.75
N ILE A 120 0.47 -1.19 -11.78
CA ILE A 120 -0.22 -0.87 -13.02
C ILE A 120 0.29 0.47 -13.55
N ARG A 121 0.64 0.46 -14.83
CA ARG A 121 1.23 1.61 -15.52
C ARG A 121 0.14 2.53 -16.06
N GLY A 122 0.32 3.83 -15.84
CA GLY A 122 -0.33 4.87 -16.62
C GLY A 122 0.19 4.84 -18.07
N GLY A 123 -0.70 5.14 -19.00
CA GLY A 123 -0.40 5.37 -20.41
C GLY A 123 -0.30 6.87 -20.66
N LEU A 124 -1.38 7.45 -21.21
CA LEU A 124 -1.44 8.88 -21.47
C LEU A 124 -1.69 9.67 -20.17
N ILE A 125 -0.79 10.59 -19.83
CA ILE A 125 -0.96 11.53 -18.72
C ILE A 125 -1.67 12.77 -19.26
N LEU A 126 -2.87 13.04 -18.75
CA LEU A 126 -3.71 14.17 -19.15
C LEU A 126 -3.44 15.42 -18.31
N TYR A 127 -3.09 15.23 -17.04
CA TYR A 127 -2.74 16.30 -16.09
C TYR A 127 -1.73 15.75 -15.08
N ASN A 128 -0.78 16.58 -14.65
CA ASN A 128 0.23 16.22 -13.64
C ASN A 128 0.74 17.45 -12.88
N GLY A 129 -0.19 18.21 -12.29
CA GLY A 129 0.14 19.36 -11.45
C GLY A 129 1.02 18.97 -10.26
N GLY A 130 2.07 19.75 -10.02
CA GLY A 130 3.10 19.42 -9.02
C GLY A 130 4.05 18.29 -9.41
N ASN A 131 3.89 17.69 -10.61
CA ASN A 131 4.74 16.62 -11.15
C ASN A 131 4.95 15.43 -10.18
N ALA A 132 3.93 15.14 -9.37
CA ALA A 132 4.00 14.14 -8.30
C ALA A 132 3.72 12.70 -8.80
N TYR A 133 3.20 12.54 -10.02
CA TYR A 133 2.96 11.23 -10.63
C TYR A 133 4.03 10.92 -11.70
N ASN A 134 4.68 9.77 -11.59
CA ASN A 134 5.78 9.38 -12.49
C ASN A 134 5.35 8.43 -13.63
N GLY A 135 4.04 8.24 -13.84
CA GLY A 135 3.50 7.26 -14.79
C GLY A 135 3.18 5.89 -14.19
N THR A 136 3.51 5.65 -12.91
CA THR A 136 3.14 4.40 -12.20
C THR A 136 2.73 4.68 -10.76
N VAL A 137 3.46 5.57 -10.09
CA VAL A 137 3.34 5.88 -8.68
C VAL A 137 3.14 7.39 -8.52
N PHE A 138 2.17 7.75 -7.69
CA PHE A 138 2.07 9.09 -7.13
C PHE A 138 2.91 9.14 -5.86
N THR A 139 3.83 10.10 -5.75
CA THR A 139 4.62 10.33 -4.53
C THR A 139 4.23 11.67 -3.93
N CYS A 140 3.73 11.64 -2.70
CA CYS A 140 3.20 12.80 -2.01
C CYS A 140 4.28 13.91 -1.87
N PRO A 141 4.10 15.08 -2.51
CA PRO A 141 5.09 16.15 -2.44
C PRO A 141 4.93 17.03 -1.20
N SER A 142 3.74 17.04 -0.58
CA SER A 142 3.43 17.85 0.60
C SER A 142 2.29 17.21 1.40
N PRO A 143 2.31 17.28 2.75
CA PRO A 143 1.27 16.66 3.55
C PRO A 143 -0.09 17.29 3.29
N GLY A 144 -1.15 16.51 3.48
CA GLY A 144 -2.53 16.97 3.35
C GLY A 144 -3.51 15.84 3.05
N LEU A 145 -4.78 16.20 2.86
CA LEU A 145 -5.81 15.27 2.43
C LEU A 145 -5.79 15.15 0.89
N TYR A 146 -5.78 13.91 0.40
CA TYR A 146 -5.83 13.59 -1.02
C TYR A 146 -7.05 12.72 -1.32
N LEU A 147 -7.64 12.94 -2.49
CA LEU A 147 -8.68 12.06 -3.05
C LEU A 147 -8.12 11.34 -4.27
N PHE A 148 -8.15 10.01 -4.23
CA PHE A 148 -7.83 9.14 -5.36
C PHE A 148 -9.10 8.49 -5.89
N HIS A 149 -9.19 8.34 -7.20
CA HIS A 149 -10.28 7.64 -7.87
C HIS A 149 -9.73 6.84 -9.05
N VAL A 150 -10.18 5.60 -9.18
CA VAL A 150 -9.87 4.74 -10.32
C VAL A 150 -11.16 4.27 -10.97
N SER A 151 -11.19 4.29 -12.30
CA SER A 151 -12.19 3.61 -13.12
C SER A 151 -11.50 2.53 -13.96
N VAL A 152 -12.07 1.33 -13.95
CA VAL A 152 -11.53 0.13 -14.57
C VAL A 152 -12.51 -0.40 -15.57
N LEU A 153 -12.00 -0.71 -16.76
CA LEU A 153 -12.69 -1.49 -17.78
C LEU A 153 -11.86 -2.73 -18.08
N THR A 154 -12.47 -3.89 -17.92
CA THR A 154 -11.78 -5.19 -18.07
C THR A 154 -12.72 -6.27 -18.59
N ASN A 155 -12.18 -7.19 -19.37
CA ASN A 155 -12.84 -8.45 -19.74
C ASN A 155 -12.21 -9.65 -19.02
N THR A 156 -11.68 -9.44 -17.81
CA THR A 156 -11.17 -10.51 -16.96
C THR A 156 -12.30 -11.09 -16.14
N GLU A 157 -12.45 -12.42 -16.14
CA GLU A 157 -13.51 -13.14 -15.42
C GLU A 157 -13.59 -12.80 -13.92
N ARG A 158 -12.41 -12.66 -13.28
CA ARG A 158 -12.27 -12.24 -11.88
C ARG A 158 -11.31 -11.06 -11.80
N GLY A 159 -11.78 -9.93 -12.31
CA GLY A 159 -11.01 -8.69 -12.42
C GLY A 159 -11.19 -7.72 -11.25
N GLY A 160 -10.26 -6.79 -11.15
CA GLY A 160 -10.36 -5.65 -10.25
C GLY A 160 -9.01 -4.98 -10.01
N ILE A 161 -9.06 -3.78 -9.45
CA ILE A 161 -7.87 -3.02 -9.05
C ILE A 161 -8.00 -2.61 -7.59
N TRP A 162 -6.90 -2.78 -6.87
CA TRP A 162 -6.67 -2.16 -5.57
C TRP A 162 -5.96 -0.83 -5.72
N ILE A 163 -6.40 0.17 -4.94
CA ILE A 163 -5.59 1.35 -4.62
C ILE A 163 -4.70 0.97 -3.42
N TYR A 164 -3.40 1.19 -3.53
CA TYR A 164 -2.42 0.95 -2.48
C TYR A 164 -1.81 2.25 -1.97
N MET A 165 -1.47 2.30 -0.68
CA MET A 165 -0.59 3.30 -0.07
C MET A 165 0.56 2.60 0.65
N ASN A 166 1.82 2.86 0.28
CA ASN A 166 3.03 2.34 0.95
C ASN A 166 3.05 0.80 1.19
N SER A 167 2.28 0.02 0.44
CA SER A 167 2.04 -1.46 0.57
C SER A 167 0.75 -1.88 1.27
N GLN A 168 -0.02 -0.96 1.85
CA GLN A 168 -1.35 -1.23 2.39
C GLN A 168 -2.43 -1.06 1.32
N GLN A 169 -3.35 -2.02 1.24
CA GLN A 169 -4.56 -1.90 0.42
C GLN A 169 -5.53 -0.89 1.06
N LEU A 170 -6.00 0.07 0.27
CA LEU A 170 -7.00 1.04 0.71
C LEU A 170 -8.41 0.58 0.30
N THR A 171 -8.67 0.51 -1.02
CA THR A 171 -9.99 0.20 -1.56
C THR A 171 -9.89 -0.62 -2.84
N LEU A 172 -10.93 -1.41 -3.12
CA LEU A 172 -11.03 -2.32 -4.26
C LEU A 172 -12.16 -1.89 -5.20
N ALA A 173 -11.83 -1.71 -6.47
CA ALA A 173 -12.79 -1.74 -7.56
C ALA A 173 -12.90 -3.19 -8.07
N HIS A 174 -13.93 -3.92 -7.61
CA HIS A 174 -14.15 -5.31 -8.01
C HIS A 174 -15.02 -5.36 -9.27
N ALA A 175 -14.50 -5.92 -10.37
CA ALA A 175 -15.21 -6.00 -11.65
C ALA A 175 -16.12 -7.24 -11.76
N GLY A 176 -16.32 -7.96 -10.66
CA GLY A 176 -17.20 -9.13 -10.58
C GLY A 176 -16.49 -10.47 -10.79
N THR A 177 -17.30 -11.52 -10.86
CA THR A 177 -16.91 -12.91 -11.05
C THR A 177 -17.75 -13.56 -12.14
N GLY A 178 -17.16 -14.41 -12.97
CA GLY A 178 -17.85 -15.18 -14.01
C GLY A 178 -17.64 -14.62 -15.42
N ALA A 179 -18.37 -15.18 -16.39
CA ALA A 179 -18.11 -14.95 -17.81
C ALA A 179 -17.93 -13.46 -18.14
N PRO A 180 -16.75 -13.03 -18.64
CA PRO A 180 -16.46 -11.61 -18.77
C PRO A 180 -17.30 -10.95 -19.86
N GLN A 181 -18.02 -9.87 -19.51
CA GLN A 181 -18.84 -9.07 -20.43
C GLN A 181 -18.40 -7.61 -20.49
N TRP A 182 -17.08 -7.34 -20.57
CA TRP A 182 -16.55 -5.96 -20.52
C TRP A 182 -17.05 -5.20 -19.29
N ASN A 183 -16.68 -5.70 -18.12
CA ASN A 183 -17.15 -5.15 -16.87
C ASN A 183 -16.43 -3.84 -16.53
N GLY A 184 -17.20 -2.91 -15.97
CA GLY A 184 -16.71 -1.67 -15.40
C GLY A 184 -16.74 -1.71 -13.87
N ALA A 185 -15.70 -1.23 -13.22
CA ALA A 185 -15.69 -1.00 -11.77
C ALA A 185 -14.95 0.29 -11.44
N SER A 186 -15.41 1.00 -10.41
CA SER A 186 -14.74 2.19 -9.93
C SER A 186 -14.73 2.26 -8.41
N VAL A 187 -13.73 2.94 -7.86
CA VAL A 187 -13.64 3.18 -6.43
C VAL A 187 -12.84 4.44 -6.15
N SER A 188 -13.10 5.06 -5.00
CA SER A 188 -12.33 6.20 -4.49
C SER A 188 -11.67 5.87 -3.15
N ALA A 189 -10.66 6.64 -2.79
CA ALA A 189 -10.07 6.66 -1.46
C ALA A 189 -9.68 8.10 -1.08
N ALA A 190 -10.25 8.61 0.00
CA ALA A 190 -9.78 9.84 0.63
C ALA A 190 -8.78 9.45 1.74
N VAL A 191 -7.56 9.97 1.68
CA VAL A 191 -6.48 9.57 2.58
C VAL A 191 -5.58 10.75 2.89
N TRP A 192 -5.18 10.85 4.15
CA TRP A 192 -4.15 11.80 4.58
C TRP A 192 -2.77 11.23 4.23
N LEU A 193 -1.96 12.01 3.53
CA LEU A 193 -0.60 11.61 3.13
C LEU A 193 0.44 12.49 3.82
N ASN A 194 1.59 11.90 4.12
CA ASN A 194 2.81 12.59 4.49
C ASN A 194 3.76 12.67 3.28
N VAL A 195 4.76 13.57 3.35
CA VAL A 195 5.76 13.69 2.27
C VAL A 195 6.44 12.35 2.04
N GLY A 196 6.50 11.93 0.78
CA GLY A 196 7.13 10.67 0.36
C GLY A 196 6.19 9.47 0.36
N ASP A 197 4.98 9.56 0.92
CA ASP A 197 4.00 8.48 0.82
C ASP A 197 3.66 8.20 -0.65
N GLN A 198 3.58 6.92 -0.99
CA GLN A 198 3.38 6.45 -2.35
C GLN A 198 2.01 5.83 -2.53
N VAL A 199 1.27 6.32 -3.53
CA VAL A 199 -0.02 5.76 -3.93
C VAL A 199 0.07 5.20 -5.34
N TYR A 200 -0.38 3.96 -5.52
CA TYR A 200 -0.29 3.24 -6.78
C TYR A 200 -1.38 2.16 -6.90
N LEU A 201 -1.47 1.54 -8.08
CA LEU A 201 -2.48 0.55 -8.40
C LEU A 201 -1.86 -0.83 -8.59
N ARG A 202 -2.57 -1.88 -8.17
CA ARG A 202 -2.22 -3.29 -8.44
C ARG A 202 -3.47 -4.10 -8.76
N SER A 203 -3.30 -5.21 -9.47
CA SER A 203 -4.42 -6.11 -9.77
C SER A 203 -4.94 -6.80 -8.50
N TYR A 204 -6.26 -7.01 -8.45
CA TYR A 204 -6.92 -7.81 -7.42
C TYR A 204 -6.58 -9.31 -7.58
N GLY A 205 -6.65 -9.82 -8.81
CA GLY A 205 -6.41 -11.21 -9.15
C GLY A 205 -5.07 -11.45 -9.84
N SER A 206 -4.75 -12.73 -10.06
CA SER A 206 -3.52 -13.16 -10.73
C SER A 206 -3.43 -12.71 -12.18
N THR A 207 -4.56 -12.51 -12.87
CA THR A 207 -4.59 -11.93 -14.21
C THR A 207 -5.53 -10.72 -14.22
N LEU A 208 -5.14 -9.65 -14.91
CA LEU A 208 -5.98 -8.51 -15.20
C LEU A 208 -5.64 -7.96 -16.58
N ARG A 209 -6.60 -8.06 -17.51
CA ARG A 209 -6.53 -7.39 -18.81
C ARG A 209 -7.22 -6.03 -18.74
N LEU A 210 -6.45 -4.95 -18.89
CA LEU A 210 -6.95 -3.58 -18.81
C LEU A 210 -7.23 -3.00 -20.19
N ASP A 211 -8.38 -2.34 -20.31
CA ASP A 211 -8.70 -1.49 -21.44
C ASP A 211 -8.09 -0.09 -21.27
N SER A 212 -7.70 0.52 -22.39
CA SER A 212 -7.09 1.85 -22.44
C SER A 212 -8.02 2.96 -21.91
N ASN A 213 -9.33 2.75 -21.87
CA ASN A 213 -10.30 3.73 -21.35
C ASN A 213 -10.44 3.72 -19.83
N SER A 214 -9.75 2.81 -19.14
CA SER A 214 -9.58 2.88 -17.69
C SER A 214 -8.77 4.14 -17.31
N ALA A 215 -9.05 4.74 -16.16
CA ALA A 215 -8.38 5.96 -15.73
C ALA A 215 -8.03 5.93 -14.24
N PHE A 216 -6.99 6.68 -13.88
CA PHE A 216 -6.58 6.91 -12.51
C PHE A 216 -6.33 8.39 -12.28
N THR A 217 -6.94 8.92 -11.22
CA THR A 217 -6.89 10.32 -10.84
C THR A 217 -6.56 10.43 -9.36
N GLY A 218 -5.75 11.44 -9.02
CA GLY A 218 -5.47 11.82 -7.65
C GLY A 218 -5.35 13.32 -7.54
N VAL A 219 -5.90 13.93 -6.49
CA VAL A 219 -5.84 15.39 -6.28
C VAL A 219 -5.71 15.72 -4.79
N LYS A 220 -4.88 16.72 -4.48
CA LYS A 220 -4.78 17.33 -3.15
C LYS A 220 -6.00 18.20 -2.89
N ILE A 221 -6.60 18.04 -1.73
CA ILE A 221 -7.80 18.77 -1.31
C ILE A 221 -7.46 19.96 -0.41
N ASN A 222 -6.46 19.83 0.48
CA ASN A 222 -5.98 20.88 1.38
C ASN A 222 -4.50 20.75 1.72
#